data_AF-A0A1R2CDM8-F1
#
_entry.id   AF-A0A1R2CDM8-F1
#
_cell.length_a   1.000
_cell.length_b   1.000
_cell.length_c   1.000
_cell.angle_alpha   90.00
_cell.angle_beta   90.00
_cell.angle_gamma   90.00
#
_symmetry.space_group_name_H-M   'P 1'
#
loop_
_entity.id
_entity.type
_entity.pdbx_description
1 polymer ?
#
loop_
_entity_poly.entity_id
_entity_poly.type
_entity_poly.pdbx_seq_one_letter_code
_entity_poly.pdbx_strand_id
1 'polypeptide(L)'
;MSQNIPADTLFNEAGNQGEAGMRAVASTMVNRHNMNRQYLGGSNYDTICLKGYEGSKISVKIRGPADQRAYETAVRISNEMRSGNFHPTNNYTHFDTSRSSFSNMEGPRFQYQEKIGSHYFFKER
;
A
#
# COMPACT_ATOMS: atom_id res chain seq x y z
N MET A 1 7.52 -18.86 -11.13
CA MET A 1 8.01 -17.95 -10.08
C MET A 1 6.85 -17.74 -9.12
N SER A 2 7.04 -17.93 -7.81
CA SER A 2 6.00 -17.62 -6.82
C SER A 2 5.67 -16.12 -6.90
N GLN A 3 4.40 -15.77 -7.02
CA GLN A 3 3.96 -14.38 -7.13
C GLN A 3 4.25 -13.63 -5.83
N ASN A 4 5.00 -12.52 -5.89
CA ASN A 4 5.24 -11.66 -4.72
C ASN A 4 4.11 -10.63 -4.62
N ILE A 5 2.95 -11.07 -4.12
CA ILE A 5 1.71 -10.28 -4.09
C ILE A 5 1.90 -8.86 -3.52
N PRO A 6 2.64 -8.63 -2.41
CA PRO A 6 2.86 -7.28 -1.92
C PRO A 6 3.74 -6.42 -2.83
N ALA A 7 4.75 -7.00 -3.48
CA ALA A 7 5.58 -6.26 -4.44
C ALA A 7 4.77 -5.88 -5.70
N ASP A 8 3.97 -6.82 -6.22
CA ASP A 8 3.06 -6.57 -7.34
C ASP A 8 2.08 -5.44 -7.00
N THR A 9 1.50 -5.51 -5.80
CA THR A 9 0.56 -4.50 -5.31
C THR A 9 1.24 -3.13 -5.19
N LEU A 10 2.42 -3.04 -4.58
CA LEU A 10 3.18 -1.80 -4.45
C LEU A 10 3.51 -1.17 -5.81
N PHE A 11 3.95 -1.99 -6.76
CA PHE A 11 4.26 -1.53 -8.11
C PHE A 11 3.02 -1.01 -8.83
N ASN A 12 1.90 -1.72 -8.74
CA ASN A 12 0.66 -1.32 -9.42
C ASN A 12 0.01 -0.08 -8.78
N GLU A 13 0.08 0.07 -7.46
CA GLU A 13 -0.50 1.22 -6.74
C GLU A 13 0.39 2.47 -6.85
N ALA A 14 1.71 2.32 -6.78
CA ALA A 14 2.63 3.45 -6.59
C ALA A 14 3.95 3.37 -7.37
N GLY A 15 4.11 2.44 -8.32
CA GLY A 15 5.36 2.28 -9.08
C GLY A 15 5.76 3.53 -9.87
N ASN A 16 4.79 4.33 -10.31
CA ASN A 16 5.02 5.62 -10.98
C ASN A 16 5.20 6.82 -10.03
N GLN A 17 5.14 6.61 -8.71
CA GLN A 17 5.26 7.66 -7.68
C GLN A 17 6.65 7.68 -7.02
N GLY A 18 7.57 6.86 -7.50
CA GLY A 18 8.91 6.69 -6.93
C GLY A 18 8.90 6.01 -5.56
N GLU A 19 10.07 5.90 -4.93
CA GLU A 19 10.23 5.19 -3.65
C GLU A 19 9.38 5.78 -2.53
N ALA A 20 9.24 7.11 -2.46
CA ALA A 20 8.45 7.76 -1.42
C ALA A 20 6.96 7.35 -1.47
N GLY A 21 6.35 7.31 -2.66
CA GLY A 21 4.98 6.86 -2.83
C GLY A 21 4.80 5.38 -2.50
N MET A 22 5.73 4.53 -2.95
CA MET A 22 5.71 3.09 -2.60
C MET A 22 5.85 2.86 -1.10
N ARG A 23 6.74 3.60 -0.41
CA ARG A 23 6.87 3.52 1.06
C ARG A 23 5.62 4.01 1.79
N ALA A 24 4.92 5.02 1.27
CA ALA A 24 3.66 5.47 1.86
C ALA A 24 2.57 4.39 1.76
N VAL A 25 2.44 3.73 0.59
CA VAL A 25 1.54 2.58 0.41
C VAL A 25 1.94 1.41 1.31
N ALA A 26 3.23 1.05 1.36
CA ALA A 26 3.75 0.00 2.23
C ALA A 26 3.47 0.27 3.72
N SER A 27 3.56 1.53 4.15
CA SER A 27 3.21 1.93 5.52
C SER A 27 1.77 1.57 5.85
N THR A 28 0.83 1.76 4.91
CA THR A 28 -0.57 1.33 5.14
C THR A 28 -0.71 -0.18 5.28
N MET A 29 0.07 -0.97 4.52
CA MET A 29 0.05 -2.43 4.62
C MET A 29 0.60 -2.91 5.97
N VAL A 30 1.71 -2.32 6.43
CA VAL A 30 2.30 -2.63 7.76
C VAL A 30 1.38 -2.19 8.89
N ASN A 31 0.75 -1.02 8.77
CA ASN A 31 -0.23 -0.57 9.77
C ASN A 31 -1.44 -1.51 9.84
N ARG A 32 -1.97 -1.95 8.69
CA ARG A 32 -3.05 -2.97 8.63
C ARG A 32 -2.62 -4.28 9.27
N HIS A 33 -1.39 -4.74 8.98
CA HIS A 33 -0.80 -5.94 9.59
C HIS A 33 -0.75 -5.83 11.11
N ASN A 34 -0.23 -4.71 11.62
CA ASN A 34 -0.11 -4.45 13.06
C ASN A 34 -1.47 -4.34 13.76
N MET A 35 -2.48 -3.79 13.08
CA MET A 35 -3.85 -3.72 13.62
C MET A 35 -4.54 -5.08 13.66
N ASN A 36 -4.10 -6.03 12.82
CA ASN A 36 -4.62 -7.41 12.75
C ASN A 36 -6.16 -7.50 12.67
N ARG A 37 -6.80 -6.58 11.95
CA ARG A 37 -8.26 -6.57 11.76
C ARG A 37 -8.63 -7.52 10.61
N GLN A 38 -9.52 -8.49 10.88
CA GLN A 38 -9.86 -9.54 9.92
C GLN A 38 -10.47 -9.02 8.60
N TYR A 39 -11.25 -7.93 8.64
CA TYR A 39 -11.79 -7.31 7.42
C TYR A 39 -10.72 -6.63 6.56
N LEU A 40 -9.57 -6.28 7.14
CA LEU A 40 -8.39 -5.75 6.43
C LEU A 40 -7.40 -6.84 6.01
N GLY A 41 -7.67 -8.11 6.32
CA GLY A 41 -6.79 -9.24 5.99
C GLY A 41 -5.94 -9.75 7.16
N GLY A 42 -6.17 -9.28 8.39
CA GLY A 42 -5.47 -9.75 9.58
C GLY A 42 -3.98 -9.38 9.56
N SER A 43 -3.12 -10.30 9.98
CA SER A 43 -1.66 -10.14 10.01
C SER A 43 -0.96 -10.80 8.81
N ASN A 44 -1.66 -11.09 7.71
CA ASN A 44 -1.05 -11.70 6.53
C ASN A 44 -0.98 -10.68 5.38
N TYR A 45 0.24 -10.33 4.94
CA TYR A 45 0.43 -9.31 3.90
C TYR A 45 -0.24 -9.65 2.57
N ASP A 46 -0.24 -10.92 2.15
CA ASP A 46 -0.86 -11.32 0.90
C ASP A 46 -2.39 -11.14 0.99
N THR A 47 -2.98 -11.49 2.13
CA THR A 47 -4.42 -11.31 2.39
C THR A 47 -4.80 -9.84 2.50
N ILE A 48 -3.94 -9.02 3.14
CA ILE A 48 -4.10 -7.56 3.21
C ILE A 48 -4.11 -6.95 1.81
N CYS A 49 -3.19 -7.37 0.94
CA CYS A 49 -3.11 -6.93 -0.44
C CYS A 49 -4.39 -7.30 -1.22
N LEU A 50 -4.77 -8.59 -1.18
CA LEU A 50 -5.91 -9.11 -1.94
C LEU A 50 -7.27 -8.51 -1.53
N LYS A 51 -7.45 -8.15 -0.26
CA LYS A 51 -8.70 -7.53 0.22
C LYS A 51 -8.74 -6.02 0.02
N GLY A 52 -7.59 -5.38 0.10
CA GLY A 52 -7.54 -3.95 0.40
C GLY A 52 -7.00 -3.06 -0.72
N TYR A 53 -6.54 -3.65 -1.82
CA TYR A 53 -5.83 -2.94 -2.88
C TYR A 53 -6.19 -3.54 -4.25
N GLU A 54 -6.65 -2.70 -5.18
CA GLU A 54 -7.01 -3.14 -6.53
C GLU A 54 -5.77 -3.55 -7.33
N GLY A 55 -4.61 -2.94 -7.04
CA GLY A 55 -3.33 -3.29 -7.65
C GLY A 55 -2.93 -4.76 -7.44
N SER A 56 -3.44 -5.44 -6.42
CA SER A 56 -3.19 -6.87 -6.21
C SER A 56 -3.83 -7.78 -7.26
N LYS A 57 -4.88 -7.30 -7.96
CA LYS A 57 -5.63 -8.04 -8.98
C LYS A 57 -5.07 -7.87 -10.38
N ILE A 58 -4.09 -6.98 -10.54
CA ILE A 58 -3.54 -6.59 -11.84
C ILE A 58 -2.20 -7.32 -12.04
N SER A 59 -2.06 -8.04 -13.15
CA SER A 59 -0.77 -8.63 -13.51
C SER A 59 0.26 -7.53 -13.80
N VAL A 60 1.41 -7.60 -13.14
CA VAL A 60 2.53 -6.67 -13.35
C VAL A 60 3.01 -6.76 -14.80
N LYS A 61 3.16 -5.60 -15.45
CA LYS A 61 3.70 -5.48 -16.80
C LYS A 61 4.92 -4.56 -16.77
N ILE A 62 6.11 -5.14 -16.88
CA ILE A 62 7.36 -4.39 -17.01
C ILE A 62 7.58 -4.04 -18.48
N ARG A 63 7.53 -2.75 -18.82
CA ARG A 63 7.61 -2.28 -20.22
C ARG A 63 8.98 -1.70 -20.59
N GLY A 64 9.85 -1.48 -19.61
CA GLY A 64 11.19 -0.96 -19.86
C GLY A 64 12.03 -0.80 -18.60
N PRO A 65 13.22 -0.20 -18.72
CA PRO A 65 14.18 -0.09 -17.62
C PRO A 65 13.67 0.71 -16.41
N ALA A 66 12.78 1.68 -16.62
CA ALA A 66 12.19 2.45 -15.53
C ALA A 66 11.24 1.58 -14.69
N ASP A 67 10.36 0.82 -15.33
CA ASP A 67 9.44 -0.12 -14.67
C ASP A 67 10.22 -1.21 -13.93
N GLN A 68 11.29 -1.71 -14.54
CA GLN A 68 12.14 -2.73 -13.91
C GLN A 68 12.72 -2.22 -12.59
N ARG A 69 13.30 -1.00 -12.57
CA ARG A 69 13.84 -0.38 -11.35
C ARG A 69 12.76 -0.12 -10.29
N ALA A 70 11.57 0.31 -10.72
CA ALA A 70 10.45 0.53 -9.81
C ALA A 70 9.98 -0.80 -9.19
N TYR A 71 9.92 -1.87 -9.97
CA TYR A 71 9.55 -3.20 -9.47
C TYR A 71 10.60 -3.78 -8.53
N GLU A 72 11.89 -3.63 -8.83
CA GLU A 72 12.98 -4.01 -7.92
C GLU A 72 12.89 -3.26 -6.58
N THR A 73 12.52 -1.98 -6.63
CA THR A 73 12.26 -1.19 -5.43
C THR A 73 11.06 -1.73 -4.65
N ALA A 74 9.96 -2.08 -5.33
CA ALA A 74 8.79 -2.69 -4.71
C ALA A 74 9.11 -4.05 -4.05
N VAL A 75 9.94 -4.88 -4.70
CA VAL A 75 10.42 -6.16 -4.14
C VAL A 75 11.26 -5.91 -2.88
N ARG A 76 12.17 -4.94 -2.91
CA ARG A 76 12.98 -4.59 -1.73
C ARG A 76 12.10 -4.16 -0.56
N ILE A 77 11.14 -3.26 -0.80
CA ILE A 77 10.20 -2.80 0.23
C ILE A 77 9.35 -3.96 0.77
N SER A 78 8.83 -4.85 -0.09
CA SER A 78 8.09 -6.06 0.33
C SER A 78 8.93 -6.95 1.25
N ASN A 79 10.22 -7.11 0.96
CA ASN A 79 11.14 -7.88 1.81
C ASN A 79 11.42 -7.18 3.14
N GLU A 80 11.57 -5.84 3.16
CA GLU A 80 11.67 -5.05 4.40
C GLU A 80 10.43 -5.26 5.28
N MET A 81 9.22 -5.26 4.71
CA MET A 81 7.97 -5.48 5.44
C MET A 81 7.88 -6.88 6.05
N ARG A 82 8.23 -7.92 5.27
CA ARG A 82 8.20 -9.32 5.72
C ARG A 82 9.25 -9.62 6.79
N SER A 83 10.39 -8.94 6.74
CA SER A 83 11.47 -9.10 7.72
C SER A 83 11.29 -8.24 8.98
N GLY A 84 10.27 -7.38 9.04
CA GLY A 84 10.05 -6.46 10.16
C GLY A 84 11.02 -5.27 10.19
N ASN A 85 11.84 -5.09 9.15
CA ASN A 85 12.81 -3.99 9.05
C ASN A 85 12.21 -2.70 8.45
N PHE A 86 10.99 -2.80 7.91
CA PHE A 86 10.28 -1.64 7.39
C PHE A 86 9.75 -0.78 8.54
N HIS A 87 10.06 0.51 8.52
CA HIS A 87 9.58 1.50 9.48
C HIS A 87 8.41 2.26 8.85
N PRO A 88 7.14 1.96 9.22
CA PRO A 88 6.00 2.65 8.65
C PRO A 88 5.98 4.11 9.08
N THR A 89 5.65 4.99 8.13
CA THR A 89 5.40 6.39 8.43
C THR A 89 3.93 6.59 8.72
N ASN A 90 3.67 7.24 9.86
CA ASN A 90 2.33 7.58 10.33
C ASN A 90 1.44 6.32 10.54
N ASN A 91 0.31 6.47 11.24
CA ASN A 91 -0.63 5.36 11.49
C ASN A 91 -1.77 5.33 10.46
N TYR A 92 -1.46 5.52 9.18
CA TYR A 92 -2.45 5.55 8.10
C TYR A 92 -2.81 4.13 7.67
N THR A 93 -4.08 3.89 7.41
CA THR A 93 -4.59 2.55 7.12
C THR A 93 -5.34 2.50 5.80
N HIS A 94 -5.66 3.64 5.21
CA HIS A 94 -6.40 3.75 3.96
C HIS A 94 -5.81 4.86 3.10
N PHE A 95 -5.93 4.72 1.79
CA PHE A 95 -5.70 5.80 0.85
C PHE A 95 -6.61 5.66 -0.36
N ASP A 96 -6.70 6.73 -1.14
CA ASP A 96 -7.31 6.72 -2.47
C ASP A 96 -6.62 7.76 -3.37
N THR A 97 -6.78 7.62 -4.68
CA THR A 97 -6.40 8.62 -5.69
C THR A 97 -7.37 9.81 -5.75
N SER A 98 -8.56 9.71 -5.14
CA SER A 98 -9.52 10.81 -4.99
C SER A 98 -9.77 11.19 -3.54
N ARG A 99 -9.73 12.50 -3.25
CA ARG A 99 -9.99 13.05 -1.91
C ARG A 99 -11.42 12.78 -1.42
N SER A 100 -12.37 12.72 -2.35
CA SER A 100 -13.80 12.58 -2.03
C SER A 100 -14.22 11.13 -1.81
N SER A 101 -13.37 10.13 -2.08
CA SER A 101 -13.74 8.71 -1.91
C SER A 101 -14.13 8.35 -0.49
N PHE A 102 -13.63 9.10 0.49
CA PHE A 102 -13.95 8.92 1.90
C PHE A 102 -14.87 10.02 2.47
N SER A 103 -15.38 10.96 1.67
CA SER A 103 -16.10 12.15 2.19
C SER A 103 -17.30 11.79 3.08
N ASN A 104 -18.05 10.75 2.73
CA ASN A 104 -19.22 10.30 3.49
C ASN A 104 -18.86 9.47 4.75
N MET A 105 -17.60 9.02 4.86
CA MET A 105 -17.09 8.23 5.99
C MET A 105 -16.07 8.99 6.84
N GLU A 106 -15.69 10.18 6.40
CA GLU A 106 -14.74 11.06 7.07
C GLU A 106 -15.41 11.80 8.23
N GLY A 107 -14.81 11.72 9.43
CA GLY A 107 -15.42 12.13 10.70
C GLY A 107 -15.84 10.92 11.55
N PRO A 108 -16.87 10.15 11.14
CA PRO A 108 -17.39 9.04 11.94
C PRO A 108 -16.51 7.79 11.91
N ARG A 109 -15.71 7.57 10.86
CA ARG A 109 -14.87 6.35 10.72
C ARG A 109 -13.45 6.62 10.30
N PHE A 110 -13.25 7.56 9.37
CA PHE A 110 -11.93 7.91 8.86
C PHE A 110 -11.61 9.37 9.13
N GLN A 111 -10.33 9.68 9.26
CA GLN A 111 -9.84 11.04 9.35
C GLN A 111 -8.78 11.24 8.28
N TYR A 112 -8.99 12.20 7.38
CA TYR A 112 -7.96 12.62 6.43
C TYR A 112 -6.73 13.13 7.17
N GLN A 113 -5.56 12.83 6.62
CA GLN A 113 -4.29 13.21 7.21
C GLN A 113 -3.49 14.08 6.26
N GLU A 114 -3.09 13.54 5.12
CA GLU A 114 -2.27 14.25 4.14
C GLU A 114 -2.38 13.63 2.74
N LYS A 115 -1.73 14.27 1.77
CA LYS A 115 -1.57 13.76 0.40
C LYS A 115 -0.09 13.52 0.11
N ILE A 116 0.26 12.31 -0.32
CA ILE A 116 1.62 11.94 -0.75
C ILE A 116 1.52 11.43 -2.18
N GLY A 117 2.22 12.07 -3.11
CA GLY A 117 2.09 11.77 -4.54
C GLY A 117 0.67 12.02 -5.04
N SER A 118 0.05 11.02 -5.67
CA SER A 118 -1.35 11.09 -6.10
C SER A 118 -2.34 10.59 -5.04
N HIS A 119 -1.85 10.05 -3.93
CA HIS A 119 -2.69 9.41 -2.91
C HIS A 119 -3.03 10.34 -1.76
N TYR A 120 -4.31 10.36 -1.39
CA TYR A 120 -4.82 10.95 -0.15
C TYR A 120 -4.89 9.88 0.92
N PHE A 121 -4.23 10.10 2.06
CA PHE A 121 -4.14 9.12 3.14
C PHE A 121 -5.11 9.43 4.27
N PHE A 122 -5.64 8.36 4.86
CA PHE A 122 -6.62 8.41 5.92
C PHE A 122 -6.25 7.45 7.06
N LYS A 123 -6.54 7.88 8.27
CA LYS A 123 -6.46 7.06 9.47
C LYS A 123 -7.85 6.60 9.89
N GLU A 124 -7.98 5.32 10.18
CA GLU A 124 -9.19 4.78 10.81
C GLU A 124 -9.21 5.08 12.31
N ARG A 125 -10.36 5.51 12.83
CA ARG A 125 -10.55 5.82 14.24
C ARG A 125 -10.80 4.56 15.09
#